data_AF-A0A2M9Q9L1-F1
#
_entry.id   AF-A0A2M9Q9L1-F1
#
_cell.length_a   1.000
_cell.length_b   1.000
_cell.length_c   1.000
_cell.angle_alpha   90.00
_cell.angle_beta   90.00
_cell.angle_gamma   90.00
#
_symmetry.space_group_name_H-M   'P 1'
#
loop_
_entity.id
_entity.type
_entity.pdbx_description
1 polymer ?
#
loop_
_entity_poly.entity_id
_entity_poly.type
_entity_poly.pdbx_seq_one_letter_code
_entity_poly.pdbx_strand_id
1 'polypeptide(L)'
;MMYVKVKAKDVRFTIPVPYVFLNVAISILSSKFVQQSANKWTKEHFERKNIDFTIPLIDKKTLKPIVQELKNYKGIVLVDVKAKDGTEVKVRL
;
A
#
# COMPACT_ATOMS: atom_id res chain seq x y z
N MET A 1 -5.13 12.71 6.75
CA MET A 1 -3.97 12.99 5.86
C MET A 1 -2.96 12.00 6.36
N MET A 2 -2.48 11.07 5.55
CA MET A 2 -1.65 10.01 6.12
C MET A 2 -0.25 10.56 6.42
N TYR A 3 0.33 10.20 7.57
CA TYR A 3 1.66 10.57 7.97
C TYR A 3 2.50 9.31 8.14
N VAL A 4 3.58 9.23 7.39
CA VAL A 4 4.58 8.17 7.53
C VAL A 4 5.74 8.75 8.31
N LYS A 5 5.94 8.29 9.55
CA LYS A 5 7.07 8.66 10.39
C LYS A 5 8.11 7.56 10.31
N VAL A 6 9.32 7.95 9.95
CA VAL A 6 10.47 7.05 9.90
C VAL A 6 11.53 7.59 10.85
N LYS A 7 12.09 6.69 11.66
CA LYS A 7 13.16 7.00 12.59
C LYS A 7 14.22 5.90 12.46
N ALA A 8 15.31 6.23 11.80
CA ALA A 8 16.52 5.43 11.77
C ALA A 8 17.56 6.06 12.71
N LYS A 9 18.75 5.43 12.81
CA LYS A 9 19.84 5.86 13.71
C LYS A 9 20.19 7.34 13.52
N ASP A 10 20.38 7.76 12.27
CA ASP A 10 20.87 9.11 11.95
C ASP A 10 19.81 10.04 11.36
N VAL A 11 18.63 9.52 11.02
CA VAL A 11 17.58 10.30 10.34
C VAL A 11 16.21 10.09 10.95
N ARG A 12 15.51 11.21 11.19
CA ARG A 12 14.11 11.22 11.63
C ARG A 12 13.35 12.15 10.71
N PHE A 13 12.36 11.62 10.01
CA PHE A 13 11.55 12.44 9.11
C PHE A 13 10.11 11.95 9.10
N THR A 14 9.22 12.87 8.73
CA THR A 14 7.80 12.61 8.57
C THR A 14 7.39 12.99 7.16
N ILE A 15 6.86 12.04 6.41
CA ILE A 15 6.34 12.27 5.06
C ILE A 15 4.81 12.38 5.17
N PRO A 16 4.23 13.57 4.95
CA PRO A 16 2.80 13.69 4.74
C PRO A 16 2.45 13.10 3.37
N VAL A 17 1.53 12.15 3.36
CA VAL A 17 0.98 11.51 2.17
C VAL A 17 -0.49 11.94 2.03
N PRO A 18 -0.76 12.97 1.21
CA PRO A 18 -2.12 13.33 0.82
C PRO A 18 -2.87 12.15 0.19
N TYR A 19 -4.16 12.02 0.49
CA TYR A 19 -5.01 10.95 -0.06
C TYR A 19 -5.14 11.00 -1.60
N VAL A 20 -4.75 12.09 -2.24
CA VAL A 20 -4.65 12.18 -3.71
C VAL A 20 -3.67 11.14 -4.24
N PHE A 21 -2.53 10.93 -3.57
CA PHE A 21 -1.56 9.90 -3.96
C PHE A 21 -2.14 8.49 -3.84
N LEU A 22 -2.95 8.21 -2.82
CA LEU A 22 -3.65 6.93 -2.71
C LEU A 22 -4.66 6.73 -3.85
N ASN A 23 -5.40 7.77 -4.23
CA ASN A 23 -6.33 7.70 -5.37
C ASN A 23 -5.61 7.47 -6.71
N VAL A 24 -4.43 8.08 -6.89
CA VAL A 24 -3.57 7.85 -8.06
C VAL A 24 -3.06 6.40 -8.05
N ALA A 25 -2.56 5.91 -6.91
CA ALA A 25 -2.11 4.53 -6.76
C ALA A 25 -3.24 3.54 -7.08
N ILE A 26 -4.45 3.75 -6.55
CA ILE A 26 -5.63 2.93 -6.88
C ILE A 26 -5.89 2.96 -8.38
N SER A 27 -5.81 4.13 -9.03
CA SER A 27 -6.06 4.24 -10.46
C SER A 27 -5.05 3.43 -11.28
N ILE A 28 -3.77 3.49 -10.91
CA ILE A 28 -2.70 2.72 -11.56
C ILE A 28 -2.90 1.21 -11.32
N LEU A 29 -3.13 0.80 -10.07
CA LEU A 29 -3.35 -0.61 -9.70
C LEU A 29 -4.64 -1.19 -10.31
N SER A 30 -5.67 -0.36 -10.51
CA SER A 30 -6.92 -0.76 -11.16
C SER A 30 -6.84 -0.85 -12.68
N SER A 31 -5.71 -0.43 -13.29
CA SER A 31 -5.58 -0.42 -14.74
C SER A 31 -5.41 -1.84 -15.31
N LYS A 32 -6.03 -2.10 -16.46
CA LYS A 32 -5.94 -3.39 -17.15
C LYS A 32 -4.49 -3.78 -17.44
N PHE A 33 -3.65 -2.83 -17.86
CA PHE A 33 -2.26 -3.08 -18.20
C PHE A 33 -1.45 -3.55 -16.98
N VAL A 34 -1.58 -2.87 -15.84
CA VAL A 34 -0.88 -3.26 -14.60
C VAL A 34 -1.38 -4.60 -14.10
N GLN A 35 -2.69 -4.85 -14.12
CA GLN A 35 -3.25 -6.12 -13.66
C GLN A 35 -2.89 -7.30 -14.57
N GLN A 36 -2.87 -7.10 -15.89
CA GLN A 36 -2.44 -8.12 -16.84
C GLN A 36 -0.95 -8.43 -16.69
N SER A 37 -0.11 -7.39 -16.56
CA SER A 37 1.33 -7.55 -16.35
C SER A 37 1.63 -8.25 -15.03
N ALA A 38 0.95 -7.85 -13.95
CA ALA A 38 1.04 -8.50 -12.65
C ALA A 38 0.61 -9.96 -12.74
N ASN A 39 -0.55 -10.26 -13.32
CA ASN A 39 -1.00 -11.65 -13.48
C ASN A 39 -0.04 -12.50 -14.32
N LYS A 40 0.55 -11.95 -15.38
CA LYS A 40 1.55 -12.68 -16.18
C LYS A 40 2.80 -12.99 -15.37
N TRP A 41 3.38 -11.97 -14.72
CA TRP A 41 4.57 -12.12 -13.87
C TRP A 41 4.32 -13.11 -12.74
N THR A 42 3.16 -12.98 -12.08
CA THR A 42 2.77 -13.78 -10.94
C THR A 42 2.52 -15.24 -11.33
N LYS A 43 1.90 -15.51 -12.49
CA LYS A 43 1.78 -16.88 -13.05
C LYS A 43 3.15 -17.52 -13.29
N GLU A 44 4.11 -16.82 -13.90
CA GLU A 44 5.46 -17.33 -14.14
C GLU A 44 6.23 -17.67 -12.85
N HIS A 45 5.94 -16.96 -11.75
CA HIS A 45 6.53 -17.23 -10.44
C HIS A 45 5.81 -18.36 -9.69
N PHE A 46 4.49 -18.49 -9.88
CA PHE A 46 3.68 -19.46 -9.17
C PHE A 46 3.63 -20.83 -9.83
N GLU A 47 3.71 -20.91 -11.15
CA GLU A 47 3.92 -22.18 -11.86
C GLU A 47 5.24 -22.84 -11.43
N ARG A 48 6.29 -22.04 -11.20
CA ARG A 48 7.56 -22.53 -10.62
C ARG A 48 7.44 -23.06 -9.19
N LYS A 49 6.36 -22.72 -8.46
CA LYS A 49 6.13 -23.15 -7.08
C LYS A 49 4.89 -24.04 -6.88
N ASN A 50 4.18 -24.43 -7.95
CA ASN A 50 2.91 -25.16 -7.91
C ASN A 50 1.85 -24.52 -6.99
N ILE A 51 1.75 -23.19 -6.99
CA ILE A 51 0.74 -22.46 -6.21
C ILE A 51 -0.31 -21.92 -7.18
N ASP A 52 -1.54 -22.39 -7.12
CA ASP A 52 -2.59 -21.88 -8.01
C ASP A 52 -3.22 -20.60 -7.42
N PHE A 53 -2.52 -19.47 -7.56
CA PHE A 53 -2.99 -18.17 -7.10
C PHE A 53 -2.99 -17.16 -8.26
N THR A 54 -4.18 -16.63 -8.55
CA THR A 54 -4.37 -15.53 -9.50
C THR A 54 -4.74 -14.27 -8.71
N ILE A 55 -4.09 -13.14 -9.02
CA ILE A 55 -4.44 -11.87 -8.38
C ILE A 55 -5.84 -11.47 -8.88
N PRO A 56 -6.82 -11.29 -7.97
CA PRO A 56 -8.17 -10.91 -8.36
C PRO A 56 -8.18 -9.52 -9.00
N LEU A 57 -9.14 -9.30 -9.90
CA LEU A 57 -9.30 -8.02 -10.57
C LEU A 57 -9.58 -6.93 -9.53
N ILE A 58 -8.71 -5.93 -9.45
CA ILE A 58 -8.86 -4.84 -8.50
C ILE A 58 -9.77 -3.76 -9.10
N ASP A 59 -10.98 -3.62 -8.57
CA ASP A 59 -11.90 -2.55 -9.00
C ASP A 59 -11.70 -1.27 -8.18
N LYS A 60 -11.50 -0.17 -8.92
CA LYS A 60 -11.42 1.19 -8.39
C LYS A 60 -12.70 1.62 -7.68
N LYS A 61 -13.87 1.12 -8.11
CA LYS A 61 -15.15 1.47 -7.46
C LYS A 61 -15.23 0.91 -6.04
N THR A 62 -14.59 -0.21 -5.77
CA THR A 62 -14.55 -0.83 -4.43
C THR A 62 -13.49 -0.19 -3.54
N LEU A 63 -12.33 0.20 -4.09
CA LEU A 63 -11.24 0.78 -3.32
C LEU A 63 -11.40 2.26 -2.97
N LYS A 64 -12.06 3.04 -3.82
CA LYS A 64 -12.27 4.48 -3.58
C LYS A 64 -13.05 4.78 -2.29
N PRO A 65 -14.19 4.12 -2.01
CA PRO A 65 -14.94 4.32 -0.77
C PRO A 65 -14.10 4.03 0.47
N ILE A 66 -13.25 2.99 0.42
CA ILE A 66 -12.35 2.64 1.53
C ILE A 66 -11.42 3.82 1.82
N VAL A 67 -10.79 4.41 0.82
CA VAL A 67 -9.90 5.58 1.01
C VAL A 67 -10.66 6.83 1.48
N GLN A 68 -11.91 7.01 1.06
CA GLN A 68 -12.75 8.09 1.56
C GLN A 68 -13.03 7.90 3.06
N GLU A 69 -13.33 6.68 3.46
CA GLU A 69 -13.63 6.33 4.84
C GLU A 69 -12.42 6.52 5.76
N LEU A 70 -11.21 6.22 5.28
CA LEU A 70 -9.96 6.48 6.02
C LEU A 70 -9.79 7.96 6.43
N LYS A 71 -10.46 8.91 5.76
CA LYS A 71 -10.41 10.33 6.12
C LYS A 71 -11.15 10.65 7.42
N ASN A 72 -12.14 9.82 7.78
CA ASN A 72 -12.96 9.99 8.98
C ASN A 72 -12.21 9.53 10.23
N TYR A 73 -11.24 8.63 10.07
CA TYR A 73 -10.49 8.01 11.16
C TYR A 73 -9.14 8.67 11.43
N LYS A 74 -9.13 10.00 11.56
CA LYS A 74 -7.89 10.75 11.81
C LYS A 74 -7.22 10.27 13.09
N GLY A 75 -5.91 10.07 13.01
CA GLY A 75 -5.09 9.73 14.15
C GLY A 75 -5.00 8.23 14.46
N ILE A 76 -5.69 7.35 13.73
CA ILE A 76 -5.51 5.90 13.85
C ILE A 76 -4.10 5.51 13.38
N VAL A 77 -3.45 4.64 14.14
CA VAL A 77 -2.17 4.03 13.78
C VAL A 77 -2.44 2.75 13.01
N LEU A 78 -2.01 2.72 11.74
CA LEU A 78 -2.18 1.55 10.87
C LEU A 78 -0.99 0.61 10.94
N VAL A 79 0.20 1.16 11.11
CA VAL A 79 1.45 0.41 11.18
C VAL A 79 2.29 1.00 12.29
N ASP A 80 2.79 0.14 13.16
CA ASP A 80 3.78 0.47 14.18
C ASP A 80 4.78 -0.68 14.26
N VAL A 81 5.93 -0.51 13.61
CA VAL A 81 6.94 -1.56 13.52
C VAL A 81 8.30 -1.02 13.91
N LYS A 82 9.08 -1.88 14.55
CA LYS A 82 10.47 -1.62 14.91
C LYS A 82 11.34 -2.78 14.44
N ALA A 83 12.33 -2.48 13.62
CA ALA A 83 13.30 -3.45 13.14
C ALA A 83 14.41 -3.68 14.18
N LYS A 84 15.13 -4.80 14.03
CA LYS A 84 16.20 -5.24 14.95
C LYS A 84 17.37 -4.25 15.03
N ASP A 85 17.58 -3.48 13.96
CA ASP A 85 18.59 -2.43 13.86
C ASP A 85 18.20 -1.13 14.58
N GLY A 86 16.99 -1.07 15.15
CA GLY A 86 16.44 0.10 15.84
C GLY A 86 15.62 1.02 14.95
N THR A 87 15.46 0.72 13.66
CA THR A 87 14.65 1.52 12.73
C THR A 87 13.17 1.39 13.05
N GLU A 88 12.47 2.50 13.25
CA GLU A 88 11.05 2.58 13.57
C GLU A 88 10.27 3.17 12.39
N VAL A 89 9.16 2.53 12.02
CA VAL A 89 8.22 3.02 11.00
C VAL A 89 6.82 3.05 11.59
N LYS A 90 6.22 4.24 11.57
CA LYS A 90 4.86 4.47 12.07
C LYS A 90 4.00 5.15 11.03
N VAL A 91 2.89 4.53 10.66
CA VAL A 91 1.92 5.08 9.70
C VAL A 91 0.66 5.45 10.44
N ARG A 92 0.25 6.72 10.33
CA ARG A 92 -0.92 7.29 11.00
C ARG A 92 -1.84 7.99 10.00
N LEU A 93 -3.15 7.90 10.18
CA LEU A 93 -4.16 8.60 9.36
C LEU A 93 -4.39 10.06 9.73
#